data_AF-A0A0D0BVZ8-F1
#
_entry.id   AF-A0A0D0BVZ8-F1
#
_cell.length_a   1.000
_cell.length_b   1.000
_cell.length_c   1.000
_cell.angle_alpha   90.00
_cell.angle_beta   90.00
_cell.angle_gamma   90.00
#
_symmetry.space_group_name_H-M   'P 1'
#
loop_
_entity.id
_entity.type
_entity.pdbx_description
1 polymer ?
#
loop_
_entity_poly.entity_id
_entity_poly.type
_entity_poly.pdbx_seq_one_letter_code
_entity_poly.pdbx_strand_id
1 'polypeptide(L)' 'ISEDAETFGSTFVPLILGSDKMTVSIRMGNNKFYPLYLSVGNVQNSVRRAHWDALVLIAFLGIPKSRY' A
#
# COMPACT_ATOMS: atom_id res chain seq x y z
N ILE A 1 -22.31 9.93 7.02
CA ILE A 1 -22.51 9.25 5.71
C ILE A 1 -24.01 9.09 5.44
N SER A 2 -24.82 8.64 6.40
CA SER A 2 -26.26 8.37 6.18
C SER A 2 -27.22 9.57 6.23
N GLU A 3 -26.75 10.78 6.55
CA GLU A 3 -27.61 11.96 6.70
C GLU A 3 -27.85 12.73 5.39
N ASP A 4 -26.98 12.54 4.39
CA ASP A 4 -27.10 13.16 3.08
C ASP A 4 -27.76 12.19 2.09
N ALA A 5 -28.76 12.68 1.35
CA ALA A 5 -29.55 11.86 0.43
C ALA A 5 -28.70 11.35 -0.76
N GLU A 6 -27.67 12.08 -1.18
CA GLU A 6 -26.76 11.64 -2.25
C GLU A 6 -25.79 10.56 -1.78
N THR A 7 -25.54 10.50 -0.47
CA THR A 7 -24.63 9.56 0.17
C THR A 7 -25.34 8.28 0.65
N PHE A 8 -26.67 8.19 0.50
CA PHE A 8 -27.49 7.05 0.90
C PHE A 8 -27.10 5.78 0.13
N GLY A 9 -26.69 4.74 0.86
CA GLY A 9 -26.21 3.48 0.27
C GLY A 9 -24.72 3.44 -0.09
N SER A 10 -23.99 4.53 0.10
CA SER A 10 -22.53 4.52 -0.03
C SER A 10 -21.85 3.83 1.16
N THR A 11 -20.68 3.24 0.91
CA THR A 11 -19.86 2.58 1.95
C THR A 11 -18.50 3.24 2.04
N PHE A 12 -18.05 3.51 3.26
CA PHE A 12 -16.69 4.00 3.51
C PHE A 12 -15.65 2.91 3.18
N VAL A 13 -14.70 3.23 2.31
CA VAL A 13 -13.63 2.32 1.90
C VAL A 13 -12.28 2.92 2.32
N PRO A 14 -11.65 2.43 3.40
CA PRO A 14 -10.35 2.93 3.81
C PRO A 14 -9.25 2.47 2.85
N LEU A 15 -8.36 3.40 2.51
CA LEU A 15 -7.11 3.12 1.80
C LEU A 15 -5.98 3.05 2.83
N ILE A 16 -5.30 1.91 2.89
CA ILE A 16 -4.21 1.65 3.84
C ILE A 16 -2.90 1.67 3.05
N LEU A 17 -1.97 2.52 3.48
CA LEU A 17 -0.63 2.60 2.92
C LEU A 17 0.36 1.97 3.89
N GLY A 18 1.19 1.06 3.39
CA GLY A 18 2.23 0.39 4.14
C GLY A 18 3.55 0.41 3.37
N SER A 19 4.64 0.69 4.07
CA SER A 19 5.98 0.64 3.50
C SER A 19 6.91 -0.07 4.47
N ASP A 20 7.66 -1.04 3.96
CA ASP A 20 8.71 -1.74 4.71
C ASP A 20 10.06 -1.61 4.01
N LYS A 21 11.16 -1.61 4.78
CA LYS A 21 12.51 -1.45 4.25
C LYS A 21 12.94 -2.74 3.54
N MET A 22 12.80 -2.78 2.22
CA MET A 22 13.19 -3.95 1.44
C MET A 22 14.38 -3.68 0.52
N THR A 23 15.41 -4.51 0.59
CA THR A 23 16.51 -4.51 -0.39
C THR A 23 16.01 -5.25 -1.64
N VAL A 24 15.67 -4.51 -2.70
CA VAL A 24 15.33 -5.12 -3.99
C VAL A 24 16.63 -5.37 -4.75
N SER A 25 17.03 -6.63 -4.93
CA SER A 25 18.23 -7.00 -5.71
C SER A 25 17.93 -6.96 -7.21
N ILE A 26 17.68 -5.77 -7.76
CA ILE A 26 17.75 -5.60 -9.23
C ILE A 26 19.24 -5.69 -9.60
N ARG A 27 19.54 -6.45 -10.66
CA ARG A 27 20.87 -6.95 -11.10
C ARG A 27 22.03 -5.91 -11.24
N MET A 28 21.84 -4.62 -10.95
CA MET A 28 22.88 -3.59 -11.05
C MET A 28 22.76 -2.52 -9.96
N GLY A 29 23.45 -2.73 -8.83
CA GLY A 29 23.68 -1.70 -7.81
C GLY A 29 22.84 -1.91 -6.56
N ASN A 30 23.50 -1.98 -5.40
CA ASN A 30 22.94 -2.15 -4.07
C ASN A 30 22.09 -0.94 -3.62
N ASN A 31 21.03 -0.62 -4.36
CA ASN A 31 20.17 0.53 -4.12
C ASN A 31 19.01 0.08 -3.23
N LYS A 32 18.98 0.60 -2.01
CA LYS A 32 17.93 0.31 -1.03
C LYS A 32 16.74 1.23 -1.32
N PHE A 33 15.54 0.66 -1.28
CA PHE A 33 14.29 1.37 -1.50
C PHE A 33 13.26 0.95 -0.45
N TYR A 34 12.25 1.80 -0.27
CA TYR A 34 11.05 1.51 0.48
C TYR A 34 9.91 1.29 -0.51
N PRO A 35 9.50 0.05 -0.81
CA PRO A 35 8.27 -0.20 -1.57
C PRO A 35 7.05 0.37 -0.83
N LEU A 36 6.21 1.10 -1.55
CA LEU A 36 4.94 1.62 -1.04
C LEU A 36 3.80 0.72 -1.53
N TYR A 37 3.17 0.02 -0.59
CA TYR A 37 2.01 -0.82 -0.84
C TYR A 37 0.72 -0.07 -0.51
N LEU A 38 -0.31 -0.31 -1.31
CA LEU A 38 -1.65 0.15 -1.12
C LEU A 38 -2.58 -1.05 -0.91
N SER A 39 -3.50 -0.94 0.06
CA SER A 39 -4.56 -1.92 0.29
C SER A 39 -5.91 -1.24 0.53
N VAL A 40 -6.98 -1.94 0.15
CA VAL A 40 -8.33 -1.60 0.56
C VAL A 40 -8.61 -2.25 1.92
N GLY A 41 -8.85 -1.44 2.95
CA GLY A 41 -9.06 -1.93 4.30
C GLY A 41 -10.42 -2.59 4.55
N ASN A 42 -11.38 -2.45 3.63
CA ASN A 42 -12.68 -3.13 3.68
C ASN A 42 -12.70 -4.47 2.89
N VAL A 43 -11.54 -5.08 2.69
CA VAL A 43 -11.44 -6.40 2.05
C VAL A 43 -11.85 -7.50 3.03
N GLN A 44 -12.60 -8.49 2.54
CA GLN A 44 -12.99 -9.66 3.32
C GLN A 44 -11.77 -10.39 3.89
N ASN A 45 -11.89 -10.91 5.12
CA ASN A 45 -10.77 -11.56 5.81
C ASN A 45 -10.19 -12.76 5.03
N SER A 46 -11.02 -13.46 4.25
CA SER A 46 -10.59 -14.52 3.34
C SER A 46 -9.58 -14.00 2.32
N VAL A 47 -9.87 -12.91 1.63
CA VAL A 47 -8.99 -12.26 0.64
C VAL A 47 -7.77 -11.60 1.31
N ARG A 48 -7.92 -11.06 2.53
CA ARG A 48 -6.76 -10.56 3.31
C ARG A 48 -5.77 -11.67 3.68
N ARG A 49 -6.26 -12.89 3.95
CA ARG A 49 -5.46 -14.04 4.41
C ARG A 49 -5.04 -14.96 3.27
N ALA A 50 -5.77 -14.95 2.16
CA ALA A 50 -5.42 -15.63 0.93
C ALA A 50 -4.35 -14.78 0.21
N HIS A 51 -3.13 -15.29 0.25
CA HIS A 51 -1.97 -14.91 -0.57
C HIS A 51 -2.14 -13.65 -1.47
N TRP A 52 -2.06 -12.46 -0.85
CA TRP A 52 -1.69 -11.19 -1.49
C TRP A 52 -2.69 -10.51 -2.45
N ASP A 53 -3.96 -10.90 -2.49
CA ASP A 53 -4.89 -10.37 -3.50
C ASP A 53 -5.45 -8.96 -3.18
N ALA A 54 -5.09 -8.40 -2.02
CA ALA A 54 -5.55 -7.09 -1.54
C ALA A 54 -4.47 -6.01 -1.51
N LEU A 55 -3.25 -6.31 -1.95
CA LEU A 55 -2.08 -5.43 -1.85
C LEU A 55 -1.52 -5.16 -3.24
N VAL A 56 -1.32 -3.89 -3.58
CA VAL A 56 -0.65 -3.48 -4.82
C VAL A 56 0.54 -2.57 -4.51
N LEU A 57 1.66 -2.82 -5.19
CA LEU A 57 2.84 -1.96 -5.13
C LEU A 57 2.64 -0.74 -6.04
N ILE A 58 2.65 0.46 -5.47
CA ILE A 58 2.36 1.70 -6.20
C ILE A 58 3.58 2.60 -6.43
N ALA A 59 4.63 2.49 -5.60
CA ALA A 59 5.84 3.29 -5.75
C ALA A 59 7.06 2.67 -5.06
N PHE A 60 8.24 3.17 -5.40
CA PHE A 60 9.48 2.94 -4.66
C PHE A 60 9.99 4.27 -4.10
N LEU A 61 10.01 4.41 -2.79
CA LEU A 61 10.56 5.57 -2.11
C LEU A 61 12.08 5.42 -1.98
N GLY A 62 12.82 6.37 -2.55
CA GLY A 62 14.28 6.41 -2.49
C GLY A 62 14.77 6.69 -1.07
N ILE A 63 15.80 5.97 -0.63
CA ILE A 63 16.49 6.32 0.61
C ILE A 63 17.39 7.52 0.32
N PRO A 64 17.21 8.67 0.98
CA PRO A 64 18.07 9.82 0.77
C PRO A 64 19.50 9.46 1.16
N LYS A 65 20.46 9.70 0.26
CA LYS A 65 21.88 9.61 0.61
C LYS A 65 22.24 10.85 1.40
N SER A 66 22.53 10.68 2.70
CA SER A 66 23.12 11.74 3.51
C SER A 66 24.44 12.16 2.86
N ARG A 67 24.56 13.44 2.48
CA ARG A 67 25.86 14.03 2.19
C ARG A 67 26.41 14.52 3.53
N TYR A 68 27.46 13.85 4.01
CA TYR A 68 28.41 14.42 4.96
C TYR A 68 29.69 14.73 4.21
#